data_AF-A0A9R1IRD4-F1
#
_entry.id   AF-A0A9R1IRD4-F1
#
_cell.length_a   1.000
_cell.length_b   1.000
_cell.length_c   1.000
_cell.angle_alpha   90.00
_cell.angle_beta   90.00
_cell.angle_gamma   90.00
#
_symmetry.space_group_name_H-M   'P 1'
#
loop_
_entity.id
_entity.type
_entity.pdbx_description
1 polymer ?
#
loop_
_entity_poly.entity_id
_entity_poly.type
_entity_poly.pdbx_seq_one_letter_code
_entity_poly.pdbx_strand_id
1 'polypeptide(L)'
;MKSSTLVAILVLQAVMVMGILSHSLAADDNFPKCCDNCNSWSGAQFCDDVGPKCRDGCVNCHVVQTRPVKTFRCGDGRAALPENPCPPPCKKN
;
A
#
# COMPACT_ATOMS: atom_id res chain seq x y z
N MET A 1 34.69 13.82 26.86
CA MET A 1 33.46 13.01 27.03
C MET A 1 32.22 13.53 26.28
N LYS A 2 32.33 14.54 25.39
CA LYS A 2 31.16 15.18 24.72
C LYS A 2 30.83 14.63 23.33
N SER A 3 31.74 13.85 22.73
CA SER A 3 31.64 13.36 21.35
C SER A 3 30.95 11.98 21.26
N SER A 4 31.25 11.06 22.18
CA SER A 4 30.71 9.68 22.13
C SER A 4 29.20 9.60 22.31
N THR A 5 28.60 10.48 23.11
CA THR A 5 27.13 10.54 23.30
C THR A 5 26.41 11.01 22.04
N LEU A 6 27.02 11.93 21.29
CA LEU A 6 26.44 12.47 20.06
C LEU A 6 26.45 11.44 18.93
N VAL A 7 27.54 10.68 18.81
CA VAL A 7 27.64 9.56 17.86
C VAL A 7 26.62 8.46 18.21
N ALA A 8 26.46 8.13 19.50
CA ALA A 8 25.48 7.14 19.92
C ALA A 8 24.03 7.55 19.58
N ILE A 9 23.68 8.83 19.76
CA ILE A 9 22.35 9.36 19.41
C ILE A 9 22.11 9.29 17.89
N LEU A 10 23.11 9.65 17.07
CA LEU A 10 22.99 9.58 15.61
C LEU A 10 22.82 8.14 15.12
N VAL A 11 23.54 7.19 15.71
CA VAL A 11 23.36 5.76 15.40
C VAL A 11 21.98 5.26 15.82
N LEU A 12 21.49 5.66 17.00
CA LEU A 12 20.14 5.30 17.45
C LEU A 12 19.05 5.84 16.52
N GLN A 13 19.19 7.09 16.05
CA GLN A 13 18.24 7.69 15.10
C GLN A 13 18.27 6.96 13.75
N ALA A 14 19.46 6.59 13.25
CA ALA A 14 19.57 5.83 11.99
C ALA A 14 18.90 4.45 12.08
N VAL A 15 19.05 3.73 13.20
CA VAL A 15 18.40 2.43 13.43
C VAL A 15 16.89 2.57 13.56
N MET A 16 16.41 3.61 14.25
CA MET A 16 14.97 3.87 14.36
C MET A 16 14.34 4.18 13.00
N VAL A 17 15.02 4.92 12.12
CA VAL A 17 14.53 5.20 10.76
C VAL A 17 14.47 3.93 9.90
N MET A 18 15.48 3.07 9.96
CA MET A 18 15.49 1.80 9.22
C MET A 18 14.43 0.81 9.72
N GLY A 19 14.15 0.77 11.03
CA GLY A 19 13.12 -0.10 11.61
C GLY A 19 11.68 0.28 11.27
N ILE A 20 11.42 1.55 10.92
CA ILE A 20 10.09 2.00 10.49
C ILE A 20 9.82 1.59 9.03
N LEU A 21 10.87 1.51 8.20
CA LEU A 21 10.77 1.13 6.79
C LEU A 21 10.53 -0.37 6.56
N SER A 22 10.91 -1.23 7.51
CA SER A 22 10.69 -2.68 7.38
C SER A 22 9.24 -3.10 7.66
N HIS A 23 8.46 -2.31 8.39
CA HIS A 23 7.03 -2.59 8.64
C HIS A 23 6.13 -2.22 7.47
N SER A 24 6.58 -1.35 6.56
CA SER A 24 5.85 -0.98 5.33
C SER A 24 6.08 -1.96 4.18
N LEU A 25 7.07 -2.87 4.28
CA LEU A 25 7.30 -3.93 3.30
C LEU A 25 6.39 -5.15 3.50
N ALA A 26 5.75 -5.29 4.67
CA ALA A 26 4.78 -6.35 4.94
C ALA A 26 3.38 -6.07 4.35
N ALA A 27 3.21 -4.97 3.60
CA ALA A 27 1.93 -4.58 2.99
C ALA A 27 1.67 -5.24 1.63
N ASP A 28 2.53 -6.15 1.15
CA ASP A 28 2.33 -6.82 -0.15
C ASP A 28 1.12 -7.76 -0.15
N ASP A 29 0.76 -8.34 1.01
CA ASP A 29 -0.35 -9.30 1.11
C ASP A 29 -1.73 -8.65 1.01
N ASN A 30 -1.83 -7.33 1.23
CA ASN A 30 -3.12 -6.63 1.32
C ASN A 30 -3.50 -5.89 0.02
N PHE A 31 -2.78 -6.15 -1.08
CA PHE A 31 -3.06 -5.53 -2.39
C PHE A 31 -3.76 -6.52 -3.33
N PRO A 32 -4.72 -6.07 -4.17
CA PRO A 32 -5.38 -6.94 -5.14
C PRO A 32 -4.40 -7.65 -6.08
N LYS A 33 -4.62 -8.94 -6.36
CA LYS A 33 -3.80 -9.72 -7.32
C LYS A 33 -3.92 -9.29 -8.78
N CYS A 34 -4.98 -8.56 -9.12
CA CYS A 34 -5.19 -7.95 -10.42
C CYS A 34 -5.77 -6.55 -10.22
N CYS A 35 -5.49 -5.63 -11.13
CA CYS A 35 -6.04 -4.28 -11.11
C CYS A 35 -6.12 -3.72 -12.54
N ASP A 36 -7.29 -3.24 -12.94
CA ASP A 36 -7.46 -2.62 -14.26
C ASP A 36 -7.04 -1.14 -14.25
N ASN A 37 -7.27 -0.44 -13.13
CA ASN A 37 -6.97 0.96 -12.98
C ASN A 37 -6.07 1.23 -11.76
N CYS A 38 -4.75 1.20 -11.95
CA CYS A 38 -3.80 1.62 -10.91
C CYS A 38 -3.61 3.13 -10.86
N ASN A 39 -3.49 3.63 -9.65
CA ASN A 39 -3.13 5.01 -9.37
C ASN A 39 -1.94 5.03 -8.40
N SER A 40 -1.02 5.97 -8.57
CA SER A 40 0.12 6.12 -7.66
C SER A 40 0.35 7.57 -7.31
N TRP A 41 0.50 7.85 -6.02
CA TRP A 41 0.77 9.18 -5.51
C TRP A 41 1.55 9.10 -4.20
N SER A 42 2.43 10.07 -3.96
CA SER A 42 3.24 10.16 -2.73
C SER A 42 4.03 8.89 -2.37
N GLY A 43 4.48 8.12 -3.37
CA GLY A 43 5.24 6.88 -3.15
C GLY A 43 4.38 5.66 -2.78
N ALA A 44 3.05 5.76 -2.84
CA ALA A 44 2.13 4.64 -2.67
C ALA A 44 1.35 4.37 -3.96
N GLN A 45 1.02 3.10 -4.19
CA GLN A 45 0.21 2.59 -5.29
C GLN A 45 -1.11 2.06 -4.74
N PHE A 46 -2.19 2.39 -5.42
CA PHE A 46 -3.57 2.06 -5.09
C PHE A 46 -4.26 1.42 -6.30
N CYS A 47 -5.26 0.59 -6.05
CA CYS A 47 -6.13 0.05 -7.08
C CYS A 47 -7.49 0.75 -7.05
N ASP A 48 -7.79 1.52 -8.09
CA ASP A 48 -9.03 2.30 -8.22
C ASP A 48 -10.19 1.50 -8.84
N ASP A 49 -10.02 0.20 -9.06
CA ASP A 49 -11.08 -0.69 -9.50
C ASP A 49 -12.30 -0.60 -8.59
N VAL A 50 -13.45 -0.29 -9.21
CA VAL A 50 -14.75 -0.28 -8.55
C VAL A 50 -15.54 -1.51 -8.98
N GLY A 51 -16.06 -2.25 -8.01
CA GLY A 51 -16.83 -3.47 -8.27
C GLY A 51 -18.00 -3.68 -7.31
N PRO A 52 -18.81 -4.72 -7.55
CA PRO A 52 -19.91 -5.10 -6.64
C PRO A 52 -19.40 -5.65 -5.30
N LYS A 53 -18.11 -5.99 -5.20
CA LYS A 53 -17.40 -6.41 -3.99
C LYS A 53 -15.94 -5.95 -4.07
N CYS A 54 -15.26 -5.85 -2.94
CA CYS A 54 -13.81 -5.69 -2.94
C CYS A 54 -13.11 -6.92 -3.51
N ARG A 55 -11.93 -6.69 -4.11
CA ARG A 55 -11.08 -7.75 -4.65
C ARG A 55 -10.46 -8.56 -3.52
N ASP A 56 -10.19 -9.83 -3.79
CA ASP A 56 -9.52 -10.71 -2.84
C ASP A 56 -8.11 -10.19 -2.53
N GLY A 57 -7.73 -10.20 -1.25
CA GLY A 57 -6.51 -9.57 -0.75
C GLY A 57 -6.73 -8.15 -0.23
N CYS A 58 -7.85 -7.48 -0.55
CA CYS A 58 -8.15 -6.18 0.04
C CYS A 58 -8.72 -6.33 1.46
N VAL A 59 -8.04 -5.75 2.45
CA VAL A 59 -8.46 -5.70 3.86
C VAL A 59 -9.35 -4.49 4.12
N ASN A 60 -8.96 -3.32 3.62
CA ASN A 60 -9.67 -2.07 3.82
C ASN A 60 -10.62 -1.80 2.65
N CYS A 61 -11.87 -2.24 2.78
CA CYS A 61 -12.87 -2.11 1.74
C CYS A 61 -13.75 -0.87 1.92
N HIS A 62 -13.68 0.08 0.99
CA HIS A 62 -14.48 1.30 1.01
C HIS A 62 -15.71 1.21 0.12
N VAL A 63 -16.83 1.73 0.61
CA VAL A 63 -18.05 1.92 -0.19
C VAL A 63 -17.89 3.19 -1.03
N VAL A 64 -17.99 3.06 -2.36
CA VAL A 64 -17.88 4.20 -3.29
C VAL A 64 -19.26 4.78 -3.60
N GLN A 65 -20.23 3.91 -3.83
CA GLN A 65 -21.61 4.31 -4.13
C GLN A 65 -22.58 3.41 -3.39
N THR A 66 -23.72 3.95 -2.95
CA THR A 66 -24.76 3.19 -2.25
C THR A 66 -26.02 2.97 -3.09
N ARG A 67 -26.22 3.73 -4.18
CA ARG A 67 -27.38 3.64 -5.10
C ARG A 67 -26.96 4.00 -6.54
N PRO A 68 -27.52 3.34 -7.58
CA PRO A 68 -28.56 2.31 -7.53
C PRO A 68 -28.02 0.93 -7.11
N VAL A 69 -26.74 0.65 -7.33
CA VAL A 69 -26.07 -0.57 -6.88
C VAL A 69 -24.94 -0.17 -5.95
N LYS A 70 -24.80 -0.87 -4.83
CA LYS A 70 -23.70 -0.64 -3.90
C LYS A 70 -22.40 -1.10 -4.52
N THR A 71 -21.42 -0.21 -4.62
CA THR A 71 -20.10 -0.51 -5.18
C THR A 71 -19.01 -0.25 -4.17
N PHE A 72 -17.89 -0.96 -4.36
CA PHE A 72 -16.77 -0.99 -3.44
C PHE A 72 -15.46 -0.78 -4.18
N ARG A 73 -14.50 -0.19 -3.48
CA ARG A 73 -13.13 0.02 -3.93
C ARG A 73 -12.16 -0.34 -2.82
N CYS A 74 -11.01 -0.87 -3.19
CA CYS A 74 -9.96 -1.14 -2.21
C CYS A 74 -9.31 0.16 -1.72
N GLY A 75 -9.19 0.30 -0.40
CA GLY A 75 -8.48 1.39 0.26
C GLY A 75 -7.03 1.08 0.60
N ASP A 76 -6.63 -0.18 0.48
CA ASP A 76 -5.26 -0.58 0.73
C ASP A 76 -4.35 -0.07 -0.38
N GLY A 77 -3.23 0.50 0.05
CA GLY A 77 -2.13 0.87 -0.81
C GLY A 77 -0.89 0.08 -0.42
N ARG A 78 0.01 -0.07 -1.39
CA ARG A 78 1.36 -0.60 -1.17
C ARG A 78 2.40 0.39 -1.63
N ALA A 79 3.67 0.18 -1.27
CA ALA A 79 4.75 1.03 -1.74
C ALA A 79 4.86 0.97 -3.28
N ALA A 80 4.95 2.12 -3.93
CA ALA A 80 5.13 2.24 -5.38
C ALA A 80 6.61 2.07 -5.74
N LEU A 81 7.13 0.85 -5.55
CA LEU A 81 8.51 0.49 -5.85
C LEU A 81 8.61 -0.21 -7.22
N PRO A 82 9.78 -0.17 -7.91
CA PRO A 82 9.98 -0.87 -9.18
C PRO A 82 9.70 -2.37 -9.11
N GLU A 83 9.97 -3.00 -7.96
CA GLU A 83 9.68 -4.40 -7.66
C GLU A 83 8.18 -4.69 -7.49
N ASN A 84 7.37 -3.66 -7.27
CA ASN A 84 5.91 -3.73 -7.05
C ASN A 84 5.14 -3.01 -8.17
N PRO A 85 5.30 -3.43 -9.44
CA PRO A 85 4.58 -2.84 -10.55
C PRO A 85 3.09 -3.11 -10.41
N CYS A 86 2.25 -2.25 -10.99
CA CYS A 86 0.80 -2.47 -11.01
C CYS A 86 0.48 -3.92 -11.42
N PRO A 87 -0.42 -4.61 -10.69
CA PRO A 87 -0.80 -5.98 -11.03
C PRO A 87 -1.35 -6.06 -12.46
N PRO A 88 -1.34 -7.26 -13.08
CA PRO A 88 -1.94 -7.43 -14.38
C PRO A 88 -3.44 -7.09 -14.36
N PRO A 89 -4.02 -6.71 -15.52
CA PRO A 89 -5.44 -6.43 -15.63
C PRO A 89 -6.28 -7.65 -15.25
N CYS A 90 -7.44 -7.41 -14.67
CA CYS A 90 -8.34 -8.47 -14.27
C CYS A 90 -9.00 -9.10 -15.50
N LYS A 91 -8.93 -10.43 -15.62
CA LYS A 91 -9.68 -11.14 -16.67
C LYS A 91 -11.17 -10.86 -16.48
N LYS A 92 -11.82 -10.34 -17.52
CA LYS A 92 -13.28 -10.29 -17.61
C LYS A 92 -13.76 -11.73 -17.78
N ASN A 93 -14.40 -12.27 -16.75
CA ASN A 93 -15.16 -13.52 -16.86
C ASN A 93 -16.61 -13.22 -17.21
#